data_AF-A0A813FHD6-F1
#
_entry.id   AF-A0A813FHD6-F1
#
_cell.length_a   1.000
_cell.length_b   1.000
_cell.length_c   1.000
_cell.angle_alpha   90.00
_cell.angle_beta   90.00
_cell.angle_gamma   90.00
#
_symmetry.space_group_name_H-M   'P 1'
#
loop_
_entity.id
_entity.type
_entity.pdbx_description
1 polymer ?
#
loop_
_entity_poly.entity_id
_entity_poly.type
_entity_poly.pdbx_seq_one_letter_code
_entity_poly.pdbx_strand_id
1 'polypeptide(L)'
;MPGEEKPVSRGGSKEALQLDSSFRRQFSDLDSECNSPISPEYKKPCQTIIFFDWDDTLFPTEELIDRWGLSVGERAELTDPPLTAEQAQLLSEWQDALCAYLEEACTLSGRCVILTNSKRPWVEDSVARFVPQLSSFFRIKARTDSLKIVYGQELLEMQINELQPRRHNKNHEATPDELQERLTLAKFIAMRKEVTDFYSKYPRQTWKNILSLGDMPYEKDAIQEVAHRRVAPRGRPETLRTKAIVVPRAPFMGEIAHRLRLGRVLLAAYVQYDGDIDLDLQRSPDPMACLGRALNIDALARLPMSRHAWGSELTLDQDSIDREIKILRNAVYQTD
;
A
#
# COMPACT_ATOMS: atom_id res chain seq x y z
N MET A 1 -40.29 -35.24 -43.32
CA MET A 1 -39.91 -33.85 -43.64
C MET A 1 -40.19 -32.99 -42.42
N PRO A 2 -39.17 -32.78 -41.58
CA PRO A 2 -38.72 -31.42 -41.29
C PRO A 2 -37.20 -31.29 -41.37
N GLY A 3 -36.74 -30.06 -41.52
CA GLY A 3 -35.48 -29.67 -42.18
C GLY A 3 -34.21 -29.74 -41.34
N GLU A 4 -33.10 -29.96 -42.05
CA GLU A 4 -31.72 -29.86 -41.59
C GLU A 4 -31.29 -28.39 -41.41
N GLU A 5 -30.76 -28.05 -40.24
CA GLU A 5 -30.02 -26.80 -40.02
C GLU A 5 -28.53 -27.00 -40.32
N LYS A 6 -27.97 -26.14 -41.18
CA LYS A 6 -26.54 -26.06 -41.49
C LYS A 6 -25.78 -25.27 -40.41
N PRO A 7 -24.53 -25.64 -40.08
CA PRO A 7 -23.71 -24.87 -39.15
C PRO A 7 -23.06 -23.66 -39.86
N VAL A 8 -23.13 -22.50 -39.19
CA VAL A 8 -22.48 -21.26 -39.59
C VAL A 8 -21.00 -21.29 -39.16
N SER A 9 -20.09 -21.23 -40.12
CA SER A 9 -18.65 -21.10 -39.90
C SER A 9 -18.28 -19.68 -39.48
N ARG A 10 -17.73 -19.49 -38.27
CA ARG A 10 -17.04 -18.25 -37.88
C ARG A 10 -15.55 -18.35 -38.26
N GLY A 11 -15.17 -17.65 -39.32
CA GLY A 11 -13.78 -17.35 -39.63
C GLY A 11 -13.23 -16.31 -38.64
N GLY A 12 -12.48 -16.77 -37.65
CA GLY A 12 -11.62 -15.94 -36.79
C GLY A 12 -10.18 -16.01 -37.30
N SER A 13 -9.58 -14.84 -37.51
CA SER A 13 -8.30 -14.57 -38.16
C SER A 13 -7.09 -15.29 -37.52
N LYS A 14 -6.27 -15.91 -38.37
CA LYS A 14 -4.96 -16.50 -38.00
C LYS A 14 -3.93 -15.46 -37.50
N GLU A 15 -4.17 -14.17 -37.74
CA GLU A 15 -3.29 -13.07 -37.32
C GLU A 15 -3.34 -12.78 -35.80
N ALA A 16 -4.49 -13.00 -35.15
CA ALA A 16 -4.62 -12.79 -33.70
C ALA A 16 -3.87 -13.84 -32.87
N LEU A 17 -3.73 -15.06 -33.41
CA LEU A 17 -2.99 -16.17 -32.77
C LEU A 17 -1.46 -16.04 -32.97
N GLN A 18 -1.02 -15.35 -34.02
CA GLN A 18 0.41 -15.15 -34.28
C GLN A 18 1.03 -14.06 -33.41
N LEU A 19 0.29 -12.97 -33.14
CA LEU A 19 0.70 -11.90 -32.22
C LEU A 19 0.80 -12.36 -30.76
N ASP A 20 -0.05 -13.30 -30.33
CA ASP A 20 -0.02 -13.88 -28.98
C ASP A 20 1.21 -14.79 -28.76
N SER A 21 1.65 -15.48 -29.82
CA SER A 21 2.80 -16.40 -29.76
C SER A 21 4.17 -15.70 -29.70
N SER A 22 4.30 -14.54 -30.36
CA SER A 22 5.53 -13.73 -30.32
C SER A 22 5.64 -12.96 -29.01
N PHE A 23 4.52 -12.48 -28.46
CA PHE A 23 4.47 -11.84 -27.15
C PHE A 23 4.83 -12.83 -26.03
N ARG A 24 4.33 -14.08 -26.07
CA ARG A 24 4.70 -15.13 -25.09
C ARG A 24 6.17 -15.54 -25.12
N ARG A 25 6.81 -15.60 -26.29
CA ARG A 25 8.24 -15.95 -26.41
C ARG A 25 9.16 -14.86 -25.87
N GLN A 26 8.76 -13.59 -25.99
CA GLN A 26 9.58 -12.49 -25.50
C GLN A 26 9.61 -12.41 -23.96
N PHE A 27 8.59 -12.94 -23.28
CA PHE A 27 8.56 -13.06 -21.81
C PHE A 27 9.30 -14.30 -21.29
N SER A 28 9.32 -15.42 -22.02
CA SER A 28 10.04 -16.63 -21.57
C SER A 28 11.56 -16.44 -21.48
N ASP A 29 12.11 -15.57 -22.33
CA ASP A 29 13.56 -15.30 -22.34
C ASP A 29 13.99 -14.32 -21.23
N LEU A 30 13.07 -13.49 -20.70
CA LEU A 30 13.30 -12.63 -19.53
C LEU A 30 13.21 -13.40 -18.19
N ASP A 31 12.46 -14.50 -18.15
CA ASP A 31 12.21 -15.29 -16.94
C ASP A 31 13.34 -16.29 -16.59
N SER A 32 14.25 -16.54 -17.54
CA SER A 32 15.39 -17.46 -17.34
C SER A 32 16.51 -16.82 -16.50
N GLU A 33 16.72 -15.51 -16.63
CA GLU A 33 17.76 -14.78 -15.88
C GLU A 33 17.34 -14.45 -14.45
N CYS A 34 16.04 -14.49 -14.11
CA CYS A 34 15.53 -13.90 -12.87
C CYS A 34 15.63 -14.76 -11.59
N ASN A 35 16.45 -15.81 -11.63
CA ASN A 35 16.38 -16.96 -10.71
C ASN A 35 17.55 -17.11 -9.74
N SER A 36 18.46 -16.13 -9.65
CA SER A 36 19.49 -16.13 -8.61
C SER A 36 18.94 -15.60 -7.27
N PRO A 37 19.14 -16.30 -6.13
CA PRO A 37 18.74 -15.81 -4.81
C PRO A 37 19.45 -14.51 -4.38
N ILE A 38 20.57 -14.20 -5.03
CA ILE A 38 21.48 -13.08 -4.75
C ILE A 38 21.32 -11.98 -5.81
N SER A 39 20.39 -12.16 -6.76
CA SER A 39 20.15 -11.19 -7.84
C SER A 39 19.58 -9.88 -7.30
N PRO A 40 20.07 -8.69 -7.73
CA PRO A 40 19.50 -7.39 -7.35
C PRO A 40 18.06 -7.16 -7.86
N GLU A 41 17.46 -8.19 -8.47
CA GLU A 41 16.13 -8.16 -9.05
C GLU A 41 14.99 -8.00 -8.06
N TYR A 42 15.21 -8.24 -6.76
CA TYR A 42 14.19 -7.98 -5.74
C TYR A 42 13.72 -6.51 -5.76
N LYS A 43 14.58 -5.58 -6.22
CA LYS A 43 14.28 -4.16 -6.37
C LYS A 43 13.42 -3.85 -7.61
N LYS A 44 13.31 -4.79 -8.57
CA LYS A 44 12.51 -4.57 -9.78
C LYS A 44 11.04 -4.41 -9.37
N PRO A 45 10.28 -3.50 -10.01
CA PRO A 45 8.86 -3.34 -9.72
C PRO A 45 8.11 -4.67 -9.75
N CYS A 46 8.34 -5.51 -10.77
CA CYS A 46 7.67 -6.82 -10.90
C CYS A 46 7.97 -7.84 -9.77
N GLN A 47 8.94 -7.56 -8.90
CA GLN A 47 9.34 -8.35 -7.74
C GLN A 47 9.03 -7.65 -6.40
N THR A 48 8.28 -6.54 -6.42
CA THR A 48 7.91 -5.76 -5.24
C THR A 48 6.39 -5.62 -5.15
N ILE A 49 5.85 -5.93 -3.98
CA ILE A 49 4.46 -5.64 -3.59
C ILE A 49 4.46 -4.73 -2.38
N ILE A 50 3.59 -3.71 -2.40
CA ILE A 50 3.48 -2.71 -1.33
C ILE A 50 2.05 -2.70 -0.78
N PHE A 51 1.91 -2.83 0.53
CA PHE A 51 0.67 -2.66 1.26
C PHE A 51 0.64 -1.28 1.91
N PHE A 52 -0.47 -0.59 1.78
CA PHE A 52 -0.79 0.63 2.50
C PHE A 52 -2.09 0.41 3.27
N ASP A 53 -2.11 0.77 4.55
CA ASP A 53 -3.38 1.08 5.18
C ASP A 53 -3.98 2.38 4.59
N TRP A 54 -5.29 2.56 4.77
CA TRP A 54 -5.99 3.76 4.31
C TRP A 54 -6.16 4.79 5.41
N ASP A 55 -6.76 4.38 6.54
CA ASP A 55 -7.25 5.24 7.60
C ASP A 55 -6.08 5.81 8.42
N ASP A 56 -5.99 7.13 8.54
CA ASP A 56 -4.88 7.89 9.16
C ASP A 56 -3.46 7.58 8.62
N THR A 57 -3.36 6.75 7.57
CA THR A 57 -2.14 6.40 6.86
C THR A 57 -2.02 7.17 5.54
N LEU A 58 -3.01 7.01 4.65
CA LEU A 58 -3.11 7.72 3.36
C LEU A 58 -4.21 8.78 3.39
N PHE A 59 -5.29 8.50 4.10
CA PHE A 59 -6.47 9.33 4.24
C PHE A 59 -6.61 9.79 5.69
N PRO A 60 -6.63 11.11 5.96
CA PRO A 60 -6.62 11.64 7.32
C PRO A 60 -8.04 11.61 7.91
N THR A 61 -8.50 10.41 8.27
CA THR A 61 -9.85 10.15 8.78
C THR A 61 -10.14 10.99 10.03
N GLU A 62 -9.24 10.99 11.01
CA GLU A 62 -9.44 11.76 12.25
C GLU A 62 -9.53 13.27 11.98
N GLU A 63 -8.67 13.80 11.09
CA GLU A 63 -8.67 15.23 10.77
C GLU A 63 -9.95 15.66 10.03
N LEU A 64 -10.30 14.96 8.96
CA LEU A 64 -11.44 15.33 8.15
C LEU A 64 -12.76 15.13 8.89
N ILE A 65 -12.87 14.07 9.69
CA ILE A 65 -14.17 13.62 10.17
C ILE A 65 -14.39 14.00 11.61
N ASP A 66 -13.44 13.71 12.49
CA ASP A 66 -13.59 14.00 13.91
C ASP A 66 -13.28 15.47 14.22
N ARG A 67 -12.26 16.06 13.57
CA ARG A 67 -11.86 17.46 13.82
C ARG A 67 -12.59 18.47 12.94
N TRP A 68 -12.71 18.22 11.64
CA TRP A 68 -13.42 19.15 10.73
C TRP A 68 -14.93 18.89 10.65
N GLY A 69 -15.42 17.76 11.18
CA GLY A 69 -16.84 17.43 11.21
C GLY A 69 -17.43 17.12 9.83
N LEU A 70 -16.59 16.65 8.90
CA LEU A 70 -16.99 16.32 7.54
C LEU A 70 -17.45 14.87 7.46
N SER A 71 -18.51 14.61 6.71
CA SER A 71 -19.09 13.26 6.57
C SER A 71 -18.57 12.52 5.33
N VAL A 72 -18.98 11.27 5.08
CA VAL A 72 -18.64 10.52 3.84
C VAL A 72 -19.89 9.78 3.36
N GLY A 73 -20.09 9.69 2.05
CA GLY A 73 -21.22 8.97 1.43
C GLY A 73 -22.43 9.84 1.12
N GLU A 74 -23.61 9.23 1.03
CA GLU A 74 -24.83 9.85 0.45
C GLU A 74 -25.34 11.12 1.16
N ARG A 75 -24.94 11.36 2.41
CA ARG A 75 -25.39 12.53 3.18
C ARG A 75 -24.37 13.67 3.22
N ALA A 76 -23.26 13.50 2.51
CA ALA A 76 -22.06 14.22 2.87
C ALA A 76 -22.11 15.72 2.55
N GLU A 77 -22.86 16.16 1.54
CA GLU A 77 -22.93 17.59 1.18
C GLU A 77 -24.03 18.37 1.91
N LEU A 78 -24.98 17.67 2.55
CA LEU A 78 -26.19 18.30 3.09
C LEU A 78 -26.02 18.86 4.51
N THR A 79 -25.04 18.35 5.26
CA THR A 79 -24.88 18.63 6.69
C THR A 79 -23.52 19.17 7.07
N ASP A 80 -22.61 19.32 6.12
CA ASP A 80 -21.23 19.69 6.41
C ASP A 80 -21.03 21.19 6.63
N PRO A 81 -20.12 21.58 7.53
CA PRO A 81 -19.65 22.96 7.61
C PRO A 81 -18.90 23.35 6.32
N PRO A 82 -19.00 24.62 5.87
CA PRO A 82 -18.15 25.10 4.78
C PRO A 82 -16.68 25.10 5.21
N LEU A 83 -15.80 24.69 4.30
CA LEU A 83 -14.36 24.77 4.54
C LEU A 83 -13.92 26.24 4.63
N THR A 84 -13.06 26.53 5.60
CA THR A 84 -12.27 27.77 5.60
C THR A 84 -11.28 27.78 4.44
N ALA A 85 -10.77 28.96 4.08
CA ALA A 85 -9.75 29.10 3.03
C ALA A 85 -8.48 28.29 3.36
N GLU A 86 -8.09 28.25 4.64
CA GLU A 86 -6.94 27.48 5.12
C GLU A 86 -7.18 25.98 4.99
N GLN A 87 -8.35 25.48 5.41
CA GLN A 87 -8.71 24.06 5.23
C GLN A 87 -8.76 23.65 3.76
N ALA A 88 -9.30 24.50 2.89
CA ALA A 88 -9.33 24.24 1.46
C ALA A 88 -7.92 24.17 0.85
N GLN A 89 -7.00 25.04 1.30
CA GLN A 89 -5.61 24.99 0.89
C GLN A 89 -4.91 23.70 1.38
N LEU A 90 -5.03 23.36 2.66
CA LEU A 90 -4.43 22.15 3.24
C LEU A 90 -4.97 20.88 2.56
N LEU A 91 -6.27 20.84 2.26
CA LEU A 91 -6.88 19.74 1.52
C LEU A 91 -6.27 19.61 0.12
N SER A 92 -6.08 20.71 -0.60
CA SER A 92 -5.42 20.71 -1.92
C SER A 92 -3.98 20.19 -1.84
N GLU A 93 -3.22 20.62 -0.83
CA GLU A 93 -1.83 20.19 -0.64
C GLU A 93 -1.72 18.68 -0.34
N TRP A 94 -2.62 18.14 0.48
CA TRP A 94 -2.72 16.71 0.74
C TRP A 94 -3.13 15.93 -0.51
N GLN A 95 -4.11 16.42 -1.28
CA GLN A 95 -4.54 15.78 -2.53
C GLN A 95 -3.36 15.62 -3.51
N ASP A 96 -2.58 16.68 -3.71
CA ASP A 96 -1.40 16.66 -4.58
C ASP A 96 -0.33 15.69 -4.08
N ALA A 97 -0.07 15.70 -2.76
CA ALA A 97 0.88 14.80 -2.12
C ALA A 97 0.47 13.33 -2.26
N LEU A 98 -0.81 13.01 -2.05
CA LEU A 98 -1.35 11.66 -2.18
C LEU A 98 -1.28 11.15 -3.62
N CYS A 99 -1.62 11.99 -4.60
CA CYS A 99 -1.52 11.64 -6.01
C CYS A 99 -0.09 11.27 -6.38
N ALA A 100 0.85 12.15 -6.07
CA ALA A 100 2.26 11.95 -6.37
C ALA A 100 2.84 10.72 -5.65
N TYR A 101 2.41 10.46 -4.41
CA TYR A 101 2.86 9.31 -3.63
C TYR A 101 2.39 7.98 -4.21
N LEU A 102 1.10 7.86 -4.56
CA LEU A 102 0.55 6.63 -5.14
C LEU A 102 1.08 6.36 -6.56
N GLU A 103 1.34 7.40 -7.35
CA GLU A 103 2.00 7.28 -8.66
C GLU A 103 3.41 6.71 -8.54
N GLU A 104 4.19 7.23 -7.59
CA GLU A 104 5.54 6.75 -7.30
C GLU A 104 5.51 5.30 -6.80
N ALA A 105 4.62 4.97 -5.86
CA ALA A 105 4.46 3.62 -5.34
C ALA A 105 4.13 2.61 -6.45
N CYS A 106 3.23 2.96 -7.38
CA CYS A 106 2.90 2.13 -8.54
C CYS A 106 4.05 2.03 -9.55
N THR A 107 4.98 2.97 -9.57
CA THR A 107 6.18 2.94 -10.44
C THR A 107 7.25 2.03 -9.85
N LEU A 108 7.39 2.03 -8.53
CA LEU A 108 8.37 1.24 -7.78
C LEU A 108 7.93 -0.20 -7.50
N SER A 109 6.68 -0.56 -7.78
CA SER A 109 6.12 -1.86 -7.48
C SER A 109 5.29 -2.43 -8.63
N GLY A 110 5.15 -3.75 -8.64
CA GLY A 110 4.32 -4.47 -9.59
C GLY A 110 2.88 -4.51 -9.15
N ARG A 111 2.64 -4.31 -7.84
CA ARG A 111 1.32 -4.22 -7.22
C ARG A 111 1.38 -3.40 -5.94
N CYS A 112 0.54 -2.38 -5.86
CA CYS A 112 0.14 -1.72 -4.63
C CYS A 112 -1.21 -2.27 -4.15
N VAL A 113 -1.37 -2.42 -2.85
CA VAL A 113 -2.62 -2.86 -2.21
C VAL A 113 -2.97 -1.87 -1.11
N ILE A 114 -4.05 -1.12 -1.30
CA ILE A 114 -4.71 -0.39 -0.22
C ILE A 114 -5.54 -1.40 0.54
N LEU A 115 -5.13 -1.71 1.77
CA LEU A 115 -5.76 -2.71 2.62
C LEU A 115 -6.29 -2.04 3.88
N THR A 116 -7.60 -1.91 4.01
CA THR A 116 -8.25 -1.28 5.17
C THR A 116 -9.07 -2.29 5.97
N ASN A 117 -9.21 -2.05 7.27
CA ASN A 117 -10.16 -2.75 8.13
C ASN A 117 -11.56 -2.09 8.14
N SER A 118 -11.77 -1.02 7.40
CA SER A 118 -13.09 -0.39 7.20
C SER A 118 -14.02 -1.28 6.37
N LYS A 119 -15.26 -0.83 6.13
CA LYS A 119 -16.25 -1.55 5.29
C LYS A 119 -16.40 -0.89 3.93
N ARG A 120 -16.70 -1.66 2.91
CA ARG A 120 -17.05 -1.10 1.60
C ARG A 120 -18.30 -0.23 1.69
N PRO A 121 -18.39 0.89 0.94
CA PRO A 121 -17.42 1.44 -0.03
C PRO A 121 -16.53 2.56 0.52
N TRP A 122 -16.04 2.45 1.77
CA TRP A 122 -15.30 3.51 2.45
C TRP A 122 -14.19 4.20 1.64
N VAL A 123 -13.29 3.44 1.02
CA VAL A 123 -12.17 3.99 0.23
C VAL A 123 -12.71 4.66 -1.03
N GLU A 124 -13.67 4.05 -1.71
CA GLU A 124 -14.24 4.62 -2.93
C GLU A 124 -15.02 5.92 -2.66
N ASP A 125 -15.83 5.96 -1.60
CA ASP A 125 -16.61 7.14 -1.21
C ASP A 125 -15.71 8.28 -0.72
N SER A 126 -14.68 7.97 0.06
CA SER A 126 -13.70 8.98 0.51
C SER A 126 -12.89 9.54 -0.67
N VAL A 127 -12.48 8.71 -1.63
CA VAL A 127 -11.82 9.17 -2.87
C VAL A 127 -12.74 10.06 -3.69
N ALA A 128 -13.99 9.60 -3.96
CA ALA A 128 -14.94 10.35 -4.78
C ALA A 128 -15.20 11.76 -4.25
N ARG A 129 -15.16 11.91 -2.94
CA ARG A 129 -15.47 13.15 -2.24
C ARG A 129 -14.26 14.07 -2.03
N PHE A 130 -13.17 13.53 -1.48
CA PHE A 130 -12.06 14.35 -1.01
C PHE A 130 -10.89 14.41 -1.98
N VAL A 131 -10.80 13.50 -2.95
CA VAL A 131 -9.72 13.48 -3.95
C VAL A 131 -10.23 12.89 -5.28
N PRO A 132 -11.27 13.51 -5.89
CA PRO A 132 -11.95 12.95 -7.07
C PRO A 132 -11.03 12.71 -8.26
N GLN A 133 -9.91 13.45 -8.37
CA GLN A 133 -8.88 13.25 -9.40
C GLN A 133 -8.29 11.82 -9.39
N LEU A 134 -8.26 11.15 -8.22
CA LEU A 134 -7.79 9.77 -8.11
C LEU A 134 -8.81 8.73 -8.59
N SER A 135 -10.07 9.09 -8.81
CA SER A 135 -11.10 8.12 -9.26
C SER A 135 -10.70 7.43 -10.57
N SER A 136 -10.19 8.20 -11.53
CA SER A 136 -9.71 7.64 -12.80
C SER A 136 -8.42 6.85 -12.63
N PHE A 137 -7.51 7.31 -11.77
CA PHE A 137 -6.27 6.61 -11.43
C PHE A 137 -6.56 5.22 -10.87
N PHE A 138 -7.42 5.13 -9.85
CA PHE A 138 -7.82 3.87 -9.22
C PHE A 138 -8.43 2.91 -10.25
N ARG A 139 -9.36 3.40 -11.08
CA ARG A 139 -10.00 2.59 -12.13
C ARG A 139 -8.99 2.04 -13.15
N ILE A 140 -8.04 2.86 -13.61
CA ILE A 140 -7.02 2.45 -14.58
C ILE A 140 -6.06 1.44 -13.94
N LYS A 141 -5.54 1.75 -12.75
CA LYS A 141 -4.57 0.92 -12.05
C LYS A 141 -5.15 -0.44 -11.64
N ALA A 142 -6.42 -0.48 -11.22
CA ALA A 142 -7.15 -1.72 -10.95
C ALA A 142 -7.25 -2.64 -12.17
N ARG A 143 -7.51 -2.09 -13.38
CA ARG A 143 -7.54 -2.89 -14.63
C ARG A 143 -6.19 -3.51 -14.98
N THR A 144 -5.11 -2.85 -14.61
CA THR A 144 -3.74 -3.32 -14.83
C THR A 144 -3.18 -4.15 -13.67
N ASP A 145 -3.98 -4.40 -12.62
CA ASP A 145 -3.57 -5.11 -11.40
C ASP A 145 -2.41 -4.42 -10.63
N SER A 146 -2.13 -3.15 -10.93
CA SER A 146 -1.05 -2.37 -10.29
C SER A 146 -1.50 -1.67 -9.01
N LEU A 147 -2.80 -1.46 -8.82
CA LEU A 147 -3.38 -0.99 -7.56
C LEU A 147 -4.67 -1.76 -7.27
N LYS A 148 -4.80 -2.30 -6.06
CA LYS A 148 -6.01 -2.98 -5.57
C LYS A 148 -6.49 -2.36 -4.25
N ILE A 149 -7.81 -2.31 -4.06
CA ILE A 149 -8.42 -2.03 -2.75
C ILE A 149 -8.92 -3.36 -2.16
N VAL A 150 -8.54 -3.64 -0.93
CA VAL A 150 -8.94 -4.83 -0.19
C VAL A 150 -9.53 -4.42 1.17
N TYR A 151 -10.70 -4.96 1.48
CA TYR A 151 -11.40 -4.79 2.75
C TYR A 151 -11.15 -6.01 3.62
N GLY A 152 -10.22 -5.90 4.58
CA GLY A 152 -9.68 -7.04 5.33
C GLY A 152 -10.74 -7.76 6.18
N GLN A 153 -11.62 -7.00 6.85
CA GLN A 153 -12.66 -7.60 7.70
C GLN A 153 -13.64 -8.46 6.88
N GLU A 154 -14.01 -8.05 5.67
CA GLU A 154 -14.91 -8.82 4.80
C GLU A 154 -14.28 -10.17 4.42
N LEU A 155 -12.98 -10.20 4.12
CA LEU A 155 -12.25 -11.45 3.83
C LEU A 155 -12.20 -12.39 5.05
N LEU A 156 -11.98 -11.84 6.25
CA LEU A 156 -12.01 -12.61 7.48
C LEU A 156 -13.40 -13.22 7.72
N GLU A 157 -14.46 -12.44 7.58
CA GLU A 157 -15.84 -12.89 7.74
C GLU A 157 -16.18 -14.01 6.75
N MET A 158 -15.77 -13.89 5.48
CA MET A 158 -15.93 -14.95 4.49
C MET A 158 -15.23 -16.25 4.93
N GLN A 159 -13.97 -16.16 5.36
CA GLN A 159 -13.20 -17.34 5.78
C GLN A 159 -13.76 -18.00 7.04
N ILE A 160 -14.26 -17.22 8.00
CA ILE A 160 -14.93 -17.75 9.21
C ILE A 160 -16.22 -18.48 8.81
N ASN A 161 -17.05 -17.88 7.95
CA ASN A 161 -18.32 -18.45 7.52
C ASN A 161 -18.14 -19.78 6.75
N GLU A 162 -17.07 -19.91 5.95
CA GLU A 162 -16.71 -21.16 5.26
C GLU A 162 -16.34 -22.28 6.24
N LEU A 163 -15.60 -21.96 7.31
CA LEU A 163 -15.11 -22.95 8.27
C LEU A 163 -16.15 -23.35 9.31
N GLN A 164 -17.05 -22.44 9.69
CA GLN A 164 -18.04 -22.67 10.76
C GLN A 164 -19.38 -21.99 10.43
N PRO A 165 -20.26 -22.62 9.62
CA PRO A 165 -21.52 -22.02 9.19
C PRO A 165 -22.57 -21.80 10.30
N ARG A 166 -22.30 -22.15 11.57
CA ARG A 166 -23.25 -21.94 12.68
C ARG A 166 -22.59 -21.58 14.02
N ARG A 167 -23.23 -20.58 14.65
CA ARG A 167 -23.12 -20.02 16.02
C ARG A 167 -22.16 -18.84 16.16
N HIS A 168 -22.74 -17.63 16.18
CA HIS A 168 -22.22 -16.57 17.03
C HIS A 168 -23.30 -16.21 18.04
N ASN A 169 -22.99 -16.45 19.31
CA ASN A 169 -23.73 -15.92 20.44
C ASN A 169 -23.40 -14.40 20.45
N LYS A 170 -24.33 -13.55 20.01
CA LYS A 170 -24.09 -12.12 19.73
C LYS A 170 -23.91 -11.23 20.98
N ASN A 171 -23.63 -11.80 22.15
CA ASN A 171 -23.73 -11.08 23.42
C ASN A 171 -22.39 -10.89 24.16
N HIS A 172 -21.25 -11.16 23.52
CA HIS A 172 -19.95 -10.80 24.11
C HIS A 172 -19.42 -9.55 23.42
N GLU A 173 -19.30 -8.45 24.16
CA GLU A 173 -18.45 -7.34 23.75
C GLU A 173 -17.00 -7.82 23.74
N ALA A 174 -16.32 -7.70 22.61
CA ALA A 174 -14.92 -8.05 22.50
C ALA A 174 -14.08 -7.11 23.36
N THR A 175 -13.13 -7.67 24.10
CA THR A 175 -12.11 -6.88 24.78
C THR A 175 -11.24 -6.12 23.76
N PRO A 176 -10.54 -5.04 24.16
CA PRO A 176 -9.62 -4.33 23.26
C PRO A 176 -8.56 -5.24 22.64
N ASP A 177 -8.04 -6.21 23.40
CA ASP A 177 -7.04 -7.17 22.93
C ASP A 177 -7.65 -8.13 21.89
N GLU A 178 -8.85 -8.67 22.14
CA GLU A 178 -9.57 -9.51 21.17
C GLU A 178 -9.90 -8.74 19.89
N LEU A 179 -10.24 -7.46 20.00
CA LEU A 179 -10.45 -6.60 18.83
C LEU A 179 -9.15 -6.43 18.04
N GLN A 180 -8.03 -6.14 18.71
CA GLN A 180 -6.73 -6.01 18.06
C GLN A 180 -6.30 -7.31 17.37
N GLU A 181 -6.47 -8.46 18.02
CA GLU A 181 -6.20 -9.78 17.43
C GLU A 181 -7.05 -10.01 16.17
N ARG A 182 -8.35 -9.68 16.23
CA ARG A 182 -9.28 -9.80 15.09
C ARG A 182 -8.85 -8.91 13.92
N LEU A 183 -8.48 -7.66 14.21
CA LEU A 183 -8.01 -6.70 13.19
C LEU A 183 -6.68 -7.14 12.57
N THR A 184 -5.76 -7.68 13.38
CA THR A 184 -4.49 -8.25 12.92
C THR A 184 -4.73 -9.47 12.03
N LEU A 185 -5.64 -10.37 12.45
CA LEU A 185 -5.98 -11.57 11.68
C LEU A 185 -6.60 -11.21 10.32
N ALA A 186 -7.47 -10.20 10.28
CA ALA A 186 -8.05 -9.69 9.04
C ALA A 186 -6.96 -9.20 8.06
N LYS A 187 -6.02 -8.40 8.56
CA LYS A 187 -4.86 -7.93 7.77
C LYS A 187 -3.98 -9.09 7.31
N PHE A 188 -3.67 -10.04 8.20
CA PHE A 188 -2.85 -11.21 7.89
C PHE A 188 -3.46 -12.05 6.75
N ILE A 189 -4.75 -12.36 6.83
CA ILE A 189 -5.45 -13.16 5.79
C ILE A 189 -5.37 -12.44 4.43
N ALA A 190 -5.68 -11.14 4.42
CA ALA A 190 -5.69 -10.34 3.22
C ALA A 190 -4.28 -10.21 2.60
N MET A 191 -3.28 -9.85 3.40
CA MET A 191 -1.89 -9.75 2.97
C MET A 191 -1.37 -11.09 2.44
N ARG A 192 -1.61 -12.19 3.16
CA ARG A 192 -1.19 -13.53 2.72
C ARG A 192 -1.79 -13.89 1.37
N LYS A 193 -3.08 -13.62 1.18
CA LYS A 193 -3.78 -13.88 -0.08
C LYS A 193 -3.14 -13.11 -1.23
N GLU A 194 -2.95 -11.79 -1.06
CA GLU A 194 -2.42 -10.94 -2.12
C GLU A 194 -0.95 -11.20 -2.44
N VAL A 195 -0.10 -11.46 -1.42
CA VAL A 195 1.30 -11.84 -1.64
C VAL A 195 1.39 -13.19 -2.37
N THR A 196 0.58 -14.18 -1.95
CA THR A 196 0.56 -15.50 -2.59
C THR A 196 0.14 -15.38 -4.06
N ASP A 197 -0.91 -14.61 -4.34
CA ASP A 197 -1.37 -14.36 -5.70
C ASP A 197 -0.29 -13.66 -6.54
N PHE A 198 0.33 -12.60 -6.01
CA PHE A 198 1.36 -11.83 -6.71
C PHE A 198 2.59 -12.68 -7.10
N TYR A 199 3.03 -13.58 -6.21
CA TYR A 199 4.17 -14.48 -6.44
C TYR A 199 3.73 -15.89 -6.91
N SER A 200 2.61 -16.01 -7.62
CA SER A 200 2.14 -17.27 -8.20
C SER A 200 2.26 -17.35 -9.73
N LYS A 201 3.00 -16.41 -10.35
CA LYS A 201 3.07 -16.26 -11.82
C LYS A 201 3.67 -17.48 -12.52
N TYR A 202 4.55 -18.21 -11.85
CA TYR A 202 5.13 -19.46 -12.36
C TYR A 202 5.45 -20.47 -11.24
N PRO A 203 5.58 -21.77 -11.57
CA PRO A 203 5.86 -22.79 -10.58
C PRO A 203 7.16 -22.55 -9.82
N ARG A 204 7.10 -22.67 -8.48
CA ARG A 204 8.24 -22.50 -7.56
C ARG A 204 8.85 -21.09 -7.56
N GLN A 205 8.04 -20.07 -7.87
CA GLN A 205 8.42 -18.68 -7.66
C GLN A 205 8.71 -18.43 -6.17
N THR A 206 9.82 -17.74 -5.92
CA THR A 206 10.22 -17.30 -4.57
C THR A 206 9.68 -15.90 -4.31
N TRP A 207 9.31 -15.60 -3.07
CA TRP A 207 8.96 -14.25 -2.65
C TRP A 207 10.24 -13.41 -2.51
N LYS A 208 10.17 -12.13 -2.89
CA LYS A 208 11.37 -11.27 -3.01
C LYS A 208 11.31 -10.07 -2.07
N ASN A 209 10.38 -9.15 -2.30
CA ASN A 209 10.29 -7.88 -1.58
C ASN A 209 8.84 -7.55 -1.23
N ILE A 210 8.56 -7.35 0.06
CA ILE A 210 7.22 -7.04 0.57
C ILE A 210 7.34 -5.86 1.52
N LEU A 211 6.57 -4.80 1.26
CA LEU A 211 6.52 -3.59 2.08
C LEU A 211 5.11 -3.45 2.67
N SER A 212 5.00 -3.02 3.92
CA SER A 212 3.74 -2.66 4.57
C SER A 212 3.93 -1.35 5.34
N LEU A 213 3.06 -0.39 5.07
CA LEU A 213 3.01 0.90 5.74
C LEU A 213 1.60 1.12 6.30
N GLY A 214 1.50 1.42 7.60
CA GLY A 214 0.24 1.67 8.29
C GLY A 214 0.49 2.45 9.57
N ASP A 215 -0.56 3.02 10.15
CA ASP A 215 -0.48 3.83 11.37
C ASP A 215 -0.68 3.01 12.65
N MET A 216 -1.10 1.75 12.50
CA MET A 216 -1.38 0.85 13.62
C MET A 216 -0.41 -0.34 13.71
N PRO A 217 -0.23 -0.94 14.91
CA PRO A 217 0.67 -2.08 15.08
C PRO A 217 0.21 -3.33 14.31
N TYR A 218 -1.10 -3.48 14.08
CA TYR A 218 -1.66 -4.69 13.50
C TYR A 218 -1.30 -4.89 12.01
N GLU A 219 -0.99 -3.84 11.24
CA GLU A 219 -0.41 -3.98 9.90
C GLU A 219 0.97 -4.62 9.95
N LYS A 220 1.80 -4.11 10.86
CA LYS A 220 3.18 -4.57 11.07
C LYS A 220 3.16 -6.03 11.53
N ASP A 221 2.39 -6.35 12.55
CA ASP A 221 2.31 -7.71 13.10
C ASP A 221 1.77 -8.69 12.04
N ALA A 222 0.78 -8.27 11.24
CA ALA A 222 0.24 -9.08 10.16
C ALA A 222 1.28 -9.41 9.08
N ILE A 223 2.06 -8.43 8.60
CA ILE A 223 3.04 -8.69 7.54
C ILE A 223 4.24 -9.50 8.05
N GLN A 224 4.64 -9.30 9.31
CA GLN A 224 5.66 -10.13 9.96
C GLN A 224 5.19 -11.58 10.06
N GLU A 225 3.93 -11.81 10.40
CA GLU A 225 3.36 -13.16 10.45
C GLU A 225 3.23 -13.81 9.06
N VAL A 226 2.93 -13.02 8.02
CA VAL A 226 2.97 -13.50 6.62
C VAL A 226 4.36 -13.99 6.25
N ALA A 227 5.40 -13.24 6.59
CA ALA A 227 6.78 -13.60 6.33
C ALA A 227 7.23 -14.81 7.18
N HIS A 228 6.86 -14.84 8.46
CA HIS A 228 7.22 -15.91 9.38
C HIS A 228 6.62 -17.27 8.97
N ARG A 229 5.35 -17.28 8.54
CA ARG A 229 4.67 -18.51 8.10
C ARG A 229 5.03 -18.96 6.68
N ARG A 230 5.90 -18.22 5.97
CA ARG A 230 6.30 -18.55 4.61
C ARG A 230 7.20 -19.80 4.61
N VAL A 231 6.74 -20.84 3.92
CA VAL A 231 7.57 -22.01 3.59
C VAL A 231 8.08 -21.87 2.16
N ALA A 232 9.39 -21.66 2.01
CA ALA A 232 10.03 -21.54 0.71
C ALA A 232 9.88 -22.83 -0.15
N PRO A 233 9.89 -22.73 -1.49
CA PRO A 233 9.78 -23.90 -2.36
C PRO A 233 11.00 -24.81 -2.18
N ARG A 234 10.78 -26.13 -2.10
CA ARG A 234 11.87 -27.11 -1.92
C ARG A 234 12.94 -26.96 -3.01
N GLY A 235 14.20 -26.96 -2.57
CA GLY A 235 15.36 -26.92 -3.47
C GLY A 235 15.66 -25.54 -4.07
N ARG A 236 15.03 -24.47 -3.57
CA ARG A 236 15.37 -23.09 -3.95
C ARG A 236 15.61 -22.22 -2.72
N PRO A 237 16.81 -21.64 -2.55
CA PRO A 237 17.03 -20.63 -1.52
C PRO A 237 16.09 -19.44 -1.79
N GLU A 238 15.35 -19.02 -0.77
CA GLU A 238 14.52 -17.83 -0.80
C GLU A 238 15.10 -16.84 0.19
N THR A 239 15.26 -15.60 -0.25
CA THR A 239 15.63 -14.49 0.63
C THR A 239 14.54 -13.44 0.45
N LEU A 240 13.56 -13.50 1.33
CA LEU A 240 12.47 -12.55 1.40
C LEU A 240 12.94 -11.32 2.18
N ARG A 241 12.68 -10.12 1.65
CA ARG A 241 12.84 -8.87 2.38
C ARG A 241 11.47 -8.38 2.81
N THR A 242 11.27 -8.26 4.11
CA THR A 242 10.03 -7.78 4.71
C THR A 242 10.29 -6.44 5.39
N LYS A 243 9.52 -5.44 4.97
CA LYS A 243 9.67 -4.05 5.42
C LYS A 243 8.35 -3.59 6.03
N ALA A 244 8.29 -3.56 7.36
CA ALA A 244 7.14 -3.12 8.14
C ALA A 244 7.45 -1.76 8.77
N ILE A 245 6.66 -0.75 8.43
CA ILE A 245 6.87 0.63 8.89
C ILE A 245 5.56 1.14 9.48
N VAL A 246 5.56 1.39 10.78
CA VAL A 246 4.44 2.04 11.47
C VAL A 246 4.64 3.55 11.42
N VAL A 247 3.66 4.29 10.92
CA VAL A 247 3.66 5.76 10.86
C VAL A 247 2.81 6.37 11.99
N PRO A 248 2.94 7.67 12.29
CA PRO A 248 2.13 8.26 13.35
C PRO A 248 0.64 8.35 13.01
N ARG A 249 -0.20 7.87 13.93
CA ARG A 249 -1.67 7.93 13.92
C ARG A 249 -2.21 9.38 14.00
N ALA A 250 -3.46 9.56 13.55
CA ALA A 250 -4.26 10.77 13.72
C ALA A 250 -3.55 12.07 13.28
N PRO A 251 -2.92 12.08 12.09
CA PRO A 251 -2.18 13.24 11.63
C PRO A 251 -3.08 14.45 11.41
N PHE A 252 -2.56 15.64 11.64
CA PHE A 252 -3.16 16.85 11.05
C PHE A 252 -2.96 16.86 9.53
N MET A 253 -3.79 17.62 8.80
CA MET A 253 -3.75 17.65 7.32
C MET A 253 -2.36 18.01 6.76
N GLY A 254 -1.70 19.02 7.34
CA GLY A 254 -0.34 19.41 6.94
C GLY A 254 0.71 18.34 7.22
N GLU A 255 0.55 17.60 8.33
CA GLU A 255 1.49 16.53 8.72
C GLU A 255 1.40 15.35 7.76
N ILE A 256 0.19 14.90 7.40
CA ILE A 256 0.03 13.81 6.42
C ILE A 256 0.47 14.24 5.03
N ALA A 257 0.19 15.48 4.61
CA ALA A 257 0.66 16.00 3.33
C ALA A 257 2.19 16.01 3.27
N HIS A 258 2.86 16.52 4.30
CA HIS A 258 4.33 16.50 4.41
C HIS A 258 4.87 15.07 4.45
N ARG A 259 4.26 14.19 5.25
CA ARG A 259 4.65 12.78 5.35
C ARG A 259 4.57 12.06 4.01
N LEU A 260 3.52 12.28 3.22
CA LEU A 260 3.39 11.69 1.88
C LEU A 260 4.47 12.22 0.92
N ARG A 261 4.84 13.51 1.02
CA ARG A 261 5.93 14.10 0.23
C ARG A 261 7.30 13.52 0.60
N LEU A 262 7.61 13.36 1.89
CA LEU A 262 8.83 12.70 2.35
C LEU A 262 8.81 11.20 1.98
N GLY A 263 7.68 10.55 2.23
CA GLY A 263 7.42 9.15 1.91
C GLY A 263 7.66 8.85 0.44
N ARG A 264 7.30 9.76 -0.47
CA ARG A 264 7.55 9.59 -1.91
C ARG A 264 9.04 9.38 -2.21
N VAL A 265 9.93 10.12 -1.54
CA VAL A 265 11.38 9.97 -1.69
C VAL A 265 11.86 8.70 -0.98
N LEU A 266 11.36 8.44 0.23
CA LEU A 266 11.74 7.29 1.04
C LEU A 266 11.29 5.95 0.46
N LEU A 267 10.18 5.90 -0.30
CA LEU A 267 9.71 4.68 -0.95
C LEU A 267 10.79 4.04 -1.83
N ALA A 268 11.54 4.85 -2.58
CA ALA A 268 12.65 4.36 -3.38
C ALA A 268 13.74 3.73 -2.50
N ALA A 269 14.11 4.39 -1.40
CA ALA A 269 15.08 3.88 -0.45
C ALA A 269 14.60 2.57 0.20
N TYR A 270 13.32 2.49 0.59
CA TYR A 270 12.73 1.27 1.10
C TYR A 270 12.85 0.16 0.07
N VAL A 271 12.34 0.34 -1.15
CA VAL A 271 12.37 -0.71 -2.20
C VAL A 271 13.80 -1.17 -2.50
N GLN A 272 14.76 -0.25 -2.52
CA GLN A 272 16.15 -0.55 -2.83
C GLN A 272 16.94 -1.20 -1.68
N TYR A 273 16.50 -1.07 -0.43
CA TYR A 273 17.24 -1.61 0.70
C TYR A 273 17.28 -3.15 0.72
N ASP A 274 18.49 -3.71 0.76
CA ASP A 274 18.72 -5.17 0.79
C ASP A 274 18.64 -5.76 2.20
N GLY A 275 17.46 -5.68 2.80
CA GLY A 275 17.25 -6.24 4.12
C GLY A 275 15.84 -6.04 4.62
N ASP A 276 15.61 -6.52 5.83
CA ASP A 276 14.37 -6.31 6.54
C ASP A 276 14.37 -4.92 7.19
N ILE A 277 13.20 -4.30 7.22
CA ILE A 277 12.96 -3.06 7.96
C ILE A 277 11.85 -3.36 8.95
N ASP A 278 12.12 -3.11 10.22
CA ASP A 278 11.10 -3.12 11.26
C ASP A 278 11.17 -1.81 12.04
N LEU A 279 10.29 -0.88 11.69
CA LEU A 279 10.29 0.47 12.24
C LEU A 279 8.93 0.82 12.83
N ASP A 280 8.98 1.36 14.04
CA ASP A 280 7.88 2.10 14.65
C ASP A 280 8.28 3.58 14.74
N LEU A 281 7.78 4.38 13.79
CA LEU A 281 8.04 5.81 13.74
C LEU A 281 7.07 6.59 14.64
N GLN A 282 5.96 5.98 15.08
CA GLN A 282 5.03 6.60 16.02
C GLN A 282 5.68 6.82 17.39
N ARG A 283 6.53 5.89 17.83
CA ARG A 283 7.22 5.95 19.13
C ARG A 283 8.65 6.49 19.06
N SER A 284 9.10 6.89 17.88
CA SER A 284 10.50 7.29 17.68
C SER A 284 10.74 8.74 18.14
N PRO A 285 11.69 8.99 19.06
CA PRO A 285 12.06 10.36 19.43
C PRO A 285 12.84 11.08 18.32
N ASP A 286 13.40 10.33 17.36
CA ASP A 286 14.10 10.86 16.18
C ASP A 286 13.84 9.92 14.98
N PRO A 287 12.73 10.15 14.24
CA PRO A 287 12.35 9.31 13.11
C PRO A 287 13.43 9.23 12.03
N MET A 288 14.15 10.33 11.75
CA MET A 288 15.18 10.37 10.71
C MET A 288 16.43 9.60 11.10
N ALA A 289 16.85 9.66 12.36
CA ALA A 289 17.93 8.81 12.87
C ALA A 289 17.55 7.32 12.85
N CYS A 290 16.30 6.97 13.17
CA CYS A 290 15.81 5.61 13.03
C CYS A 290 15.82 5.12 11.58
N LEU A 291 15.35 5.96 10.64
CA LEU A 291 15.38 5.66 9.21
C LEU A 291 16.81 5.51 8.68
N GLY A 292 17.72 6.41 9.05
CA GLY A 292 19.12 6.33 8.62
C GLY A 292 19.81 5.06 9.10
N ARG A 293 19.59 4.64 10.36
CA ARG A 293 20.10 3.36 10.86
C ARG A 293 19.49 2.17 10.14
N ALA A 294 18.17 2.15 9.96
CA ALA A 294 17.47 1.02 9.34
C ALA A 294 17.80 0.85 7.86
N LEU A 295 18.06 1.94 7.14
CA LEU A 295 18.41 1.95 5.72
C LEU A 295 19.91 1.88 5.47
N ASN A 296 20.74 1.95 6.51
CA ASN A 296 22.18 2.13 6.42
C ASN A 296 22.58 3.37 5.59
N ILE A 297 21.88 4.48 5.80
CA ILE A 297 22.13 5.78 5.14
C ILE A 297 22.48 6.80 6.24
N ASP A 298 23.76 6.90 6.57
CA ASP A 298 24.28 7.81 7.61
C ASP A 298 23.88 9.28 7.38
N ALA A 299 23.73 9.68 6.12
CA ALA A 299 23.30 11.03 5.77
C ALA A 299 21.90 11.34 6.34
N LEU A 300 20.96 10.38 6.30
CA LEU A 300 19.60 10.55 6.84
C LEU A 300 19.61 10.83 8.34
N ALA A 301 20.47 10.13 9.09
CA ALA A 301 20.53 10.26 10.54
C ALA A 301 21.06 11.62 11.03
N ARG A 302 21.63 12.42 10.13
CA ARG A 302 22.19 13.75 10.42
C ARG A 302 21.38 14.88 9.80
N LEU A 303 20.26 14.58 9.13
CA LEU A 303 19.47 15.62 8.48
C LEU A 303 18.76 16.48 9.53
N PRO A 304 18.89 17.82 9.45
CA PRO A 304 18.13 18.74 10.29
C PRO A 304 16.70 18.85 9.73
N MET A 305 15.92 17.79 9.85
CA MET A 305 14.52 17.76 9.44
C MET A 305 13.64 18.21 10.62
N SER A 306 12.65 19.04 10.34
CA SER A 306 11.52 19.24 11.24
C SER A 306 10.90 17.91 11.60
N ARG A 307 10.21 17.89 12.74
CA ARG A 307 9.46 16.71 13.16
C ARG A 307 7.97 16.81 12.82
N HIS A 308 7.62 17.78 11.97
CA HIS A 308 6.24 18.09 11.58
C HIS A 308 5.52 16.89 10.95
N ALA A 309 6.18 16.16 10.02
CA ALA A 309 5.58 14.96 9.41
C ALA A 309 5.26 13.83 10.41
N TRP A 310 5.77 13.94 11.64
CA TRP A 310 5.66 12.95 12.69
C TRP A 310 4.94 13.43 13.96
N GLY A 311 4.11 14.47 13.87
CA GLY A 311 3.18 14.82 14.96
C GLY A 311 3.79 15.63 16.11
N SER A 312 4.96 16.25 15.94
CA SER A 312 5.70 16.86 17.05
C SER A 312 6.10 18.33 16.88
N GLU A 313 5.75 18.99 15.78
CA GLU A 313 6.06 20.42 15.56
C GLU A 313 4.93 21.18 14.87
N LEU A 314 4.86 22.49 15.13
CA LEU A 314 3.94 23.45 14.49
C LEU A 314 4.11 23.46 12.96
N THR A 315 3.09 24.00 12.28
CA THR A 315 3.02 24.09 10.82
C THR A 315 4.30 24.66 10.21
N LEU A 316 4.86 23.93 9.24
CA LEU A 316 5.92 24.44 8.39
C LEU A 316 5.34 25.22 7.23
N ASP A 317 6.03 26.28 6.83
CA ASP A 317 5.78 26.92 5.55
C ASP A 317 6.28 26.04 4.38
N GLN A 318 5.74 26.29 3.18
CA GLN A 318 6.04 25.50 2.00
C GLN A 318 7.52 25.56 1.59
N ASP A 319 8.22 26.69 1.79
CA ASP A 319 9.65 26.81 1.45
C ASP A 319 10.51 25.92 2.36
N SER A 320 10.13 25.81 3.63
CA SER A 320 10.75 24.89 4.59
C SER A 320 10.55 23.42 4.18
N ILE A 321 9.32 23.05 3.80
CA ILE A 321 9.00 21.69 3.30
C ILE A 321 9.80 21.35 2.04
N ASP A 322 9.87 22.26 1.07
CA ASP A 322 10.59 22.02 -0.18
C ASP A 322 12.10 21.89 0.03
N ARG A 323 12.66 22.68 0.97
CA ARG A 323 14.06 22.57 1.37
C ARG A 323 14.35 21.21 1.99
N GLU A 324 13.50 20.75 2.89
CA GLU A 324 13.61 19.43 3.52
C GLU A 324 13.56 18.30 2.48
N ILE A 325 12.60 18.33 1.56
CA ILE A 325 12.49 17.34 0.48
C ILE A 325 13.75 17.34 -0.39
N LYS A 326 14.29 18.52 -0.71
CA LYS A 326 15.53 18.63 -1.49
C LYS A 326 16.73 18.04 -0.75
N ILE A 327 16.88 18.34 0.54
CA ILE A 327 17.94 17.78 1.38
C ILE A 327 17.81 16.25 1.45
N LEU A 328 16.59 15.74 1.66
CA LEU A 328 16.30 14.32 1.71
C LEU A 328 16.64 13.61 0.39
N ARG A 329 16.24 14.17 -0.76
CA ARG A 329 16.59 13.64 -2.08
C ARG A 329 18.10 13.55 -2.28
N ASN A 330 18.84 14.59 -1.90
CA ASN A 330 20.30 14.55 -2.00
C ASN A 330 20.88 13.44 -1.11
N ALA A 331 20.38 13.27 0.11
CA ALA A 331 20.86 12.23 1.01
C ALA A 331 20.54 10.81 0.52
N VAL A 332 19.39 10.58 -0.13
CA VAL A 332 18.96 9.26 -0.61
C VAL A 332 19.64 8.89 -1.94
N TYR A 333 19.80 9.84 -2.87
CA TYR A 333 20.28 9.55 -4.23
C TYR A 333 21.76 9.83 -4.47
N GLN A 334 22.49 10.45 -3.52
CA GLN A 334 23.95 10.68 -3.65
C GLN A 334 24.80 9.63 -2.92
N THR A 335 24.19 8.61 -2.33
CA THR A 335 24.88 7.50 -1.64
C THR A 335 25.20 6.29 -2.52
N ASP A 336 24.93 6.37 -3.83
CA ASP A 336 25.27 5.33 -4.82
C ASP A 336 26.65 5.51 -5.46
#